data_AF-A0A087SGV2-F1
#
_entry.id   AF-A0A087SGV2-F1
#
_cell.length_a   1.000
_cell.length_b   1.000
_cell.length_c   1.000
_cell.angle_alpha   90.00
_cell.angle_beta   90.00
_cell.angle_gamma   90.00
#
_symmetry.space_group_name_H-M   'P 1'
#
loop_
_entity.id
_entity.type
_entity.pdbx_description
1 polymer ?
#
loop_
_entity_poly.entity_id
_entity_poly.type
_entity_poly.pdbx_seq_one_letter_code
_entity_poly.pdbx_strand_id
1 'polypeptide(L)'
;MDEDIQSSVLELTGANVSTSYISCPADPSKALGIKHPFLVLVVKNLHQYFTFEVQVLDDKNVKRRFRASNYQSTTRLQPFICTMPMTLDDDWNQIQFNLADFVKRAYGTSYVETLRLQIHANCRLRRVYFADKLYPESELPADFKLFLPVQRTATLASGAGHPVADPAQMGGGAAVDEAWDADQSPMPQEP
;
A
#
# COMPACT_ATOMS: atom_id res chain seq x y z
N MET A 1 0.15 -9.56 19.89
CA MET A 1 -1.14 -9.65 19.18
C MET A 1 -1.68 -8.24 19.09
N ASP A 2 -2.17 -7.83 17.92
CA ASP A 2 -2.85 -6.54 17.79
C ASP A 2 -4.30 -6.68 18.29
N GLU A 3 -4.74 -5.77 19.15
CA GLU A 3 -6.06 -5.83 19.80
C GLU A 3 -7.22 -5.66 18.80
N ASP A 4 -6.98 -4.92 17.71
CA ASP A 4 -8.00 -4.58 16.73
C ASP A 4 -8.18 -5.64 15.64
N ILE A 5 -7.30 -6.63 15.53
CA ILE A 5 -7.46 -7.75 14.57
C ILE A 5 -7.26 -9.13 15.19
N GLN A 6 -6.97 -9.19 16.50
CA GLN A 6 -6.69 -10.41 17.25
C GLN A 6 -5.72 -11.37 16.54
N SER A 7 -4.75 -10.80 15.82
CA SER A 7 -3.80 -11.53 14.98
C SER A 7 -2.37 -11.10 15.27
N SER A 8 -1.43 -11.92 14.82
CA SER A 8 -0.01 -11.58 14.88
C SER A 8 0.33 -10.58 13.78
N VAL A 9 0.97 -9.49 14.18
CA VAL A 9 1.45 -8.43 13.28
C VAL A 9 2.94 -8.25 13.51
N LEU A 10 3.66 -7.86 12.47
CA LEU A 10 5.04 -7.44 12.58
C LEU A 10 5.08 -5.94 12.84
N GLU A 11 5.43 -5.54 14.05
CA GLU A 11 5.66 -4.14 14.38
C GLU A 11 7.12 -3.77 14.06
N LEU A 12 7.31 -2.77 13.21
CA LEU A 12 8.62 -2.17 12.96
C LEU A 12 8.62 -0.76 13.54
N THR A 13 9.47 -0.52 14.54
CA THR A 13 9.67 0.79 15.16
C THR A 13 11.13 1.19 15.10
N GLY A 14 11.39 2.47 14.86
CA GLY A 14 12.75 2.98 14.77
C GLY A 14 12.79 4.49 14.82
N ALA A 15 13.76 5.04 15.55
CA ALA A 15 13.90 6.49 15.70
C ALA A 15 14.20 7.20 14.36
N ASN A 16 14.84 6.48 13.42
CA ASN A 16 15.14 7.01 12.09
C ASN A 16 14.57 6.09 11.00
N VAL A 17 13.56 6.61 10.30
CA VAL A 17 12.87 5.91 9.19
C VAL A 17 13.86 5.51 8.10
N SER A 18 14.91 6.29 7.85
CA SER A 18 15.86 6.00 6.77
C SER A 18 16.78 4.80 7.04
N THR A 19 17.03 4.47 8.31
CA THR A 19 17.99 3.41 8.70
C THR A 19 17.32 2.13 9.16
N SER A 20 16.06 2.19 9.56
CA SER A 20 15.31 1.04 10.08
C SER A 20 14.32 0.57 9.02
N TYR A 21 14.62 -0.54 8.35
CA TYR A 21 13.75 -1.13 7.34
C TYR A 21 13.94 -2.65 7.25
N ILE A 22 12.92 -3.34 6.76
CA ILE A 22 13.04 -4.72 6.27
C ILE A 22 13.17 -4.67 4.76
N SER A 23 13.96 -5.59 4.20
CA SER A 23 14.12 -5.70 2.76
C SER A 23 13.98 -7.14 2.31
N CYS A 24 13.40 -7.32 1.13
CA CYS A 24 13.27 -8.60 0.46
C CYS A 24 13.74 -8.45 -0.99
N PRO A 25 14.72 -9.25 -1.45
CA PRO A 25 15.43 -10.32 -0.73
C PRO A 25 16.51 -9.81 0.24
N ALA A 26 16.88 -10.62 1.24
CA ALA A 26 17.92 -10.25 2.23
C ALA A 26 19.30 -10.01 1.60
N ASP A 27 19.60 -10.68 0.49
CA ASP A 27 20.83 -10.51 -0.26
C ASP A 27 20.69 -9.37 -1.30
N PRO A 28 21.57 -8.35 -1.29
CA PRO A 28 21.58 -7.27 -2.28
C PRO A 28 21.77 -7.74 -3.73
N SER A 29 22.47 -8.87 -3.93
CA SER A 29 22.78 -9.41 -5.27
C SER A 29 21.61 -10.17 -5.90
N LYS A 30 20.67 -10.64 -5.08
CA LYS A 30 19.52 -11.41 -5.54
C LYS A 30 18.35 -10.49 -5.89
N ALA A 31 17.51 -10.98 -6.79
CA ALA A 31 16.25 -10.36 -7.17
C ALA A 31 15.08 -11.27 -6.79
N LEU A 32 13.93 -10.67 -6.47
CA LEU A 32 12.70 -11.38 -6.11
C LEU A 32 12.07 -12.06 -7.34
N GLY A 33 12.09 -11.39 -8.51
CA GLY A 33 11.66 -11.95 -9.79
C GLY A 33 10.14 -12.14 -9.91
N ILE A 34 9.35 -11.31 -9.21
CA ILE A 34 7.88 -11.44 -9.23
C ILE A 34 7.30 -10.63 -10.38
N LYS A 35 6.49 -11.27 -11.23
CA LYS A 35 5.91 -10.68 -12.45
C LYS A 35 4.48 -10.14 -12.27
N HIS A 36 3.90 -10.34 -11.10
CA HIS A 36 2.57 -9.84 -10.77
C HIS A 36 2.59 -8.29 -10.68
N PRO A 37 1.65 -7.57 -11.31
CA PRO A 37 1.65 -6.11 -11.42
C PRO A 37 1.13 -5.39 -10.17
N PHE A 38 0.25 -6.01 -9.38
CA PHE A 38 -0.31 -5.38 -8.19
C PHE A 38 0.49 -5.81 -6.97
N LEU A 39 1.01 -4.84 -6.24
CA LEU A 39 1.59 -5.02 -4.92
C LEU A 39 0.58 -4.51 -3.89
N VAL A 40 0.20 -5.36 -2.93
CA VAL A 40 -0.74 -4.99 -1.87
C VAL A 40 -0.07 -5.12 -0.51
N LEU A 41 -0.15 -4.05 0.27
CA LEU A 41 0.35 -3.98 1.64
C LEU A 41 -0.81 -3.71 2.59
N VAL A 42 -0.89 -4.50 3.65
CA VAL A 42 -1.81 -4.25 4.77
C VAL A 42 -1.01 -3.73 5.94
N VAL A 43 -1.11 -2.43 6.18
CA VAL A 43 -0.35 -1.70 7.20
C VAL A 43 -1.27 -0.91 8.10
N LYS A 44 -0.96 -0.85 9.39
CA LYS A 44 -1.60 0.09 10.31
C LYS A 44 -0.70 1.30 10.52
N ASN A 45 -1.28 2.47 10.37
CA ASN A 45 -0.63 3.74 10.58
C ASN A 45 -0.38 3.95 12.08
N LEU A 46 0.82 4.43 12.43
CA LEU A 46 1.17 4.78 13.81
C LEU A 46 1.26 6.30 14.00
N HIS A 47 0.66 7.07 13.09
CA HIS A 47 0.75 8.54 12.97
C HIS A 47 2.19 9.07 12.98
N GLN A 48 3.10 8.28 12.40
CA GLN A 48 4.52 8.60 12.30
C GLN A 48 4.95 8.53 10.84
N TYR A 49 6.14 9.05 10.54
CA TYR A 49 6.69 9.00 9.20
C TYR A 49 6.91 7.56 8.75
N PHE A 50 6.33 7.22 7.61
CA PHE A 50 6.37 5.91 6.99
C PHE A 50 6.70 6.05 5.50
N THR A 51 7.46 5.09 5.00
CA THR A 51 7.79 4.99 3.58
C THR A 51 8.05 3.53 3.19
N PHE A 52 7.76 3.21 1.94
CA PHE A 52 8.20 1.96 1.33
C PHE A 52 8.81 2.23 -0.03
N GLU A 53 9.70 1.34 -0.44
CA GLU A 53 10.40 1.39 -1.71
C GLU A 53 10.24 0.07 -2.45
N VAL A 54 9.90 0.13 -3.72
CA VAL A 54 9.84 -1.02 -4.61
C VAL A 54 10.72 -0.76 -5.83
N GLN A 55 11.63 -1.67 -6.09
CA GLN A 55 12.50 -1.66 -7.26
C GLN A 55 11.91 -2.60 -8.30
N VAL A 56 11.72 -2.09 -9.51
CA VAL A 56 11.17 -2.80 -10.65
C VAL A 56 12.14 -2.79 -11.82
N LEU A 57 12.00 -3.78 -12.69
CA LEU A 57 12.67 -3.87 -13.97
C LEU A 57 11.67 -3.48 -15.07
N ASP A 58 12.10 -2.64 -15.99
CA ASP A 58 11.33 -2.30 -17.19
C ASP A 58 11.78 -3.10 -18.43
N ASP A 59 11.02 -2.98 -19.53
CA ASP A 59 11.30 -3.60 -20.83
C ASP A 59 12.61 -3.14 -21.49
N LYS A 60 13.15 -1.99 -21.07
CA LYS A 60 14.46 -1.47 -21.47
C LYS A 60 15.60 -1.98 -20.58
N ASN A 61 15.31 -2.93 -19.70
CA ASN A 61 16.25 -3.52 -18.75
C ASN A 61 16.87 -2.47 -17.80
N VAL A 62 16.16 -1.38 -17.54
CA VAL A 62 16.50 -0.32 -16.60
C VAL A 62 15.80 -0.59 -15.27
N LYS A 63 16.58 -0.52 -14.20
CA LYS A 63 16.05 -0.67 -12.84
C LYS A 63 15.49 0.67 -12.38
N ARG A 64 14.22 0.70 -12.01
CA ARG A 64 13.52 1.89 -11.53
C ARG A 64 13.04 1.67 -10.10
N ARG A 65 13.06 2.72 -9.30
CA ARG A 65 12.67 2.66 -7.90
C ARG A 65 11.48 3.57 -7.65
N PHE A 66 10.41 2.99 -7.14
CA PHE A 66 9.23 3.71 -6.70
C PHE A 66 9.30 3.81 -5.19
N ARG A 67 9.31 5.04 -4.67
CA ARG A 67 9.23 5.32 -3.24
C ARG A 67 7.91 6.02 -2.98
N ALA A 68 7.12 5.47 -2.08
CA ALA A 68 5.94 6.16 -1.60
C ALA A 68 6.17 6.54 -0.13
N SER A 69 5.77 7.75 0.25
CA SER A 69 5.99 8.27 1.62
C SER A 69 4.88 9.20 2.07
N ASN A 70 4.56 9.18 3.37
CA ASN A 70 3.50 10.00 3.96
C ASN A 70 3.93 11.42 4.37
N TYR A 71 5.22 11.73 4.27
CA TYR A 71 5.79 13.07 4.54
C TYR A 71 6.11 13.85 3.27
N GLN A 72 5.83 13.26 2.11
CA GLN A 72 6.00 13.92 0.83
C GLN A 72 4.64 14.39 0.34
N SER A 73 4.58 15.61 -0.18
CA SER A 73 3.35 16.21 -0.70
C SER A 73 3.28 16.24 -2.21
N THR A 74 4.43 16.16 -2.90
CA THR A 74 4.50 16.28 -4.36
C THR A 74 5.18 15.08 -4.99
N THR A 75 4.64 14.65 -6.13
CA THR A 75 5.26 13.60 -6.93
C THR A 75 6.50 14.15 -7.63
N ARG A 76 7.62 13.41 -7.57
CA ARG A 76 8.85 13.78 -8.26
C ARG A 76 9.35 12.63 -9.11
N LEU A 77 9.51 12.91 -10.39
CA LEU A 77 10.02 11.97 -11.37
C LEU A 77 11.51 12.25 -11.63
N GLN A 78 12.36 11.28 -11.30
CA GLN A 78 13.77 11.25 -11.71
C GLN A 78 14.01 10.02 -12.60
N PRO A 79 15.08 10.00 -13.43
CA PRO A 79 15.33 8.90 -14.36
C PRO A 79 15.32 7.50 -13.75
N PHE A 80 15.75 7.35 -12.50
CA PHE A 80 15.82 6.06 -11.81
C PHE A 80 14.90 5.95 -10.60
N ILE A 81 14.32 7.07 -10.13
CA ILE A 81 13.54 7.12 -8.89
C ILE A 81 12.27 7.93 -9.14
N CYS A 82 11.12 7.36 -8.81
CA CYS A 82 9.85 8.06 -8.73
C CYS A 82 9.45 8.13 -7.26
N THR A 83 9.29 9.33 -6.71
CA THR A 83 8.83 9.52 -5.34
C THR A 83 7.41 10.04 -5.34
N MET A 84 6.48 9.35 -4.67
CA MET A 84 5.06 9.69 -4.64
C MET A 84 4.59 9.99 -3.21
N PRO A 85 3.70 10.97 -3.05
CA PRO A 85 2.98 11.16 -1.79
C PRO A 85 2.05 9.97 -1.53
N MET A 86 1.79 9.68 -0.26
CA MET A 86 0.67 8.81 0.14
C MET A 86 -0.04 9.44 1.34
N THR A 87 -1.34 9.21 1.41
CA THR A 87 -2.14 9.49 2.61
C THR A 87 -2.52 8.16 3.23
N LEU A 88 -2.39 8.06 4.55
CA LEU A 88 -2.80 6.88 5.32
C LEU A 88 -3.85 7.34 6.33
N ASP A 89 -4.91 6.56 6.44
CA ASP A 89 -5.93 6.74 7.47
C ASP A 89 -5.39 6.28 8.83
N ASP A 90 -6.12 6.61 9.90
CA ASP A 90 -5.72 6.37 11.29
C ASP A 90 -5.80 4.89 11.71
N ASP A 91 -6.40 4.04 10.88
CA ASP A 91 -6.66 2.63 11.16
C ASP A 91 -5.79 1.68 10.30
N TRP A 92 -6.31 0.48 10.05
CA TRP A 92 -5.76 -0.47 9.10
C TRP A 92 -5.97 -0.01 7.67
N ASN A 93 -4.86 0.21 6.97
CA ASN A 93 -4.83 0.65 5.59
C ASN A 93 -4.45 -0.51 4.67
N GLN A 94 -5.23 -0.71 3.61
CA GLN A 94 -4.87 -1.61 2.51
C GLN A 94 -4.36 -0.78 1.33
N ILE A 95 -3.04 -0.65 1.24
CA ILE A 95 -2.38 0.07 0.15
C ILE A 95 -2.31 -0.86 -1.05
N GLN A 96 -2.92 -0.43 -2.15
CA GLN A 96 -2.86 -1.12 -3.44
C GLN A 96 -1.95 -0.33 -4.36
N PHE A 97 -0.94 -0.98 -4.92
CA PHE A 97 0.09 -0.33 -5.70
C PHE A 97 0.20 -1.00 -7.07
N ASN A 98 -0.33 -0.34 -8.10
CA ASN A 98 -0.29 -0.83 -9.47
C ASN A 98 1.05 -0.48 -10.14
N LEU A 99 2.02 -1.38 -10.02
CA LEU A 99 3.37 -1.19 -10.55
C LEU A 99 3.37 -1.01 -12.07
N ALA A 100 2.50 -1.73 -12.78
CA ALA A 100 2.42 -1.67 -14.24
C ALA A 100 1.98 -0.29 -14.73
N ASP A 101 0.94 0.27 -14.12
CA ASP A 101 0.45 1.60 -14.48
C ASP A 101 1.45 2.69 -14.09
N PHE A 102 2.08 2.58 -12.91
CA PHE A 102 3.06 3.57 -12.49
C PHE A 102 4.29 3.59 -13.41
N VAL A 103 4.82 2.44 -13.83
CA VAL A 103 5.93 2.38 -14.79
C VAL A 103 5.54 3.00 -16.14
N LYS A 104 4.34 2.69 -16.62
CA LYS A 104 3.82 3.21 -17.89
C LYS A 104 3.59 4.72 -17.86
N ARG A 105 3.00 5.25 -16.79
CA ARG A 105 2.74 6.69 -16.63
C ARG A 105 4.02 7.49 -16.37
N ALA A 106 4.90 6.99 -15.53
CA ALA A 106 6.12 7.68 -15.12
C ALA A 106 7.18 7.71 -16.23
N TYR A 107 7.34 6.61 -16.99
CA TYR A 107 8.48 6.44 -17.89
C TYR A 107 8.11 6.03 -19.31
N GLY A 108 6.83 5.77 -19.60
CA GLY A 108 6.37 5.29 -20.90
C GLY A 108 6.89 3.91 -21.27
N THR A 109 7.32 3.11 -20.29
CA THR A 109 7.84 1.74 -20.46
C THR A 109 6.89 0.70 -19.88
N SER A 110 7.12 -0.57 -20.19
CA SER A 110 6.33 -1.67 -19.64
C SER A 110 6.99 -2.27 -18.41
N TYR A 111 6.19 -2.61 -17.40
CA TYR A 111 6.64 -3.36 -16.23
C TYR A 111 6.95 -4.81 -16.61
N VAL A 112 8.09 -5.32 -16.15
CA VAL A 112 8.53 -6.71 -16.37
C VAL A 112 8.45 -7.51 -15.09
N GLU A 113 9.14 -7.06 -14.04
CA GLU A 113 9.17 -7.74 -12.76
C GLU A 113 9.58 -6.82 -11.61
N THR A 114 9.24 -7.23 -10.40
CA THR A 114 9.71 -6.63 -9.15
C THR A 114 10.99 -7.32 -8.70
N LEU A 115 12.03 -6.52 -8.44
CA LEU A 115 13.35 -6.97 -8.03
C LEU A 115 13.51 -6.95 -6.51
N ARG A 116 13.00 -5.91 -5.86
CA ARG A 116 13.22 -5.68 -4.42
C ARG A 116 12.09 -4.88 -3.81
N LEU A 117 11.70 -5.24 -2.59
CA LEU A 117 10.79 -4.46 -1.76
C LEU A 117 11.50 -4.10 -0.45
N GLN A 118 11.39 -2.85 -0.03
CA GLN A 118 11.86 -2.34 1.25
C GLN A 118 10.71 -1.62 1.95
N ILE A 119 10.46 -1.97 3.20
CA ILE A 119 9.42 -1.35 4.03
C ILE A 119 10.14 -0.74 5.24
N HIS A 120 10.00 0.56 5.42
CA HIS A 120 10.65 1.28 6.51
C HIS A 120 9.86 1.18 7.81
N ALA A 121 10.51 1.57 8.90
CA ALA A 121 9.94 1.55 10.25
C ALA A 121 8.75 2.50 10.42
N ASN A 122 8.15 2.41 11.61
CA ASN A 122 6.98 3.13 12.10
C ASN A 122 5.68 2.68 11.44
N CYS A 123 5.57 1.36 11.22
CA CYS A 123 4.34 0.72 10.77
C CYS A 123 4.12 -0.61 11.49
N ARG A 124 2.86 -1.01 11.60
CA ARG A 124 2.50 -2.41 11.87
C ARG A 124 2.13 -3.08 10.56
N LEU A 125 2.90 -4.08 10.17
CA LEU A 125 2.71 -4.83 8.94
C LEU A 125 1.98 -6.14 9.24
N ARG A 126 0.85 -6.37 8.58
CA ARG A 126 0.12 -7.64 8.66
C ARG A 126 0.47 -8.54 7.48
N ARG A 127 0.40 -8.01 6.26
CA ARG A 127 0.57 -8.79 5.02
C ARG A 127 1.20 -7.95 3.91
N VAL A 128 2.00 -8.64 3.10
CA VAL A 128 2.50 -8.16 1.82
C VAL A 128 2.28 -9.29 0.82
N TYR A 129 1.60 -9.00 -0.27
CA TYR A 129 1.42 -9.97 -1.33
C TYR A 129 1.38 -9.28 -2.69
N PHE A 130 1.65 -10.08 -3.72
CA PHE A 130 1.50 -9.64 -5.10
C PHE A 130 0.31 -10.37 -5.72
N ALA A 131 -0.39 -9.70 -6.63
CA ALA A 131 -1.56 -10.24 -7.31
C ALA A 131 -1.55 -9.86 -8.79
N ASP A 132 -2.17 -10.71 -9.61
CA ASP A 132 -2.41 -10.43 -11.04
C ASP A 132 -3.52 -9.41 -11.26
N LYS A 133 -4.50 -9.40 -10.36
CA LYS A 133 -5.67 -8.51 -10.40
C LYS A 133 -6.01 -8.08 -8.99
N LEU A 134 -6.61 -6.91 -8.87
CA LEU A 134 -7.23 -6.45 -7.62
C LEU A 134 -8.53 -7.22 -7.43
N TYR A 135 -8.49 -8.20 -6.53
CA TYR A 135 -9.71 -8.90 -6.12
C TYR A 135 -10.46 -8.02 -5.12
N PRO A 136 -11.77 -7.77 -5.32
CA PRO A 136 -12.60 -7.14 -4.31
C PRO A 136 -12.71 -8.05 -3.08
N GLU A 137 -12.95 -7.48 -1.89
CA GLU A 137 -13.05 -8.23 -0.63
C GLU A 137 -14.03 -9.41 -0.68
N SER A 138 -15.02 -9.40 -1.58
CA SER A 138 -15.95 -10.51 -1.78
C SER A 138 -15.28 -11.80 -2.26
N GLU A 139 -14.29 -11.70 -3.15
CA GLU A 139 -13.62 -12.85 -3.80
C GLU A 139 -12.32 -13.28 -3.12
N LEU A 140 -11.77 -12.45 -2.22
CA LEU A 140 -10.59 -12.81 -1.44
C LEU A 140 -10.90 -14.01 -0.52
N PRO A 141 -10.05 -15.04 -0.45
CA PRO A 141 -10.20 -16.10 0.55
C PRO A 141 -10.24 -15.50 1.97
N ALA A 142 -10.95 -16.14 2.90
CA ALA A 142 -11.15 -15.61 4.26
C ALA A 142 -9.84 -15.24 4.97
N ASP A 143 -8.72 -15.89 4.64
CA ASP A 143 -7.43 -15.50 5.17
C ASP A 143 -7.05 -14.07 4.79
N PHE A 144 -7.31 -13.61 3.55
CA PHE A 144 -6.88 -12.31 3.04
C PHE A 144 -7.85 -11.16 3.31
N LYS A 145 -9.03 -11.42 3.86
CA LYS A 145 -9.98 -10.37 4.23
C LYS A 145 -9.54 -9.69 5.53
N LEU A 146 -9.68 -8.38 5.58
CA LEU A 146 -9.34 -7.58 6.75
C LEU A 146 -10.48 -7.66 7.76
N PHE A 147 -10.60 -8.79 8.46
CA PHE A 147 -11.55 -8.88 9.56
C PHE A 147 -11.05 -8.04 10.74
N LEU A 148 -11.67 -6.88 10.95
CA LEU A 148 -11.77 -6.27 12.27
C LEU A 148 -12.75 -7.16 13.08
N PRO A 149 -12.40 -7.58 14.31
CA PRO A 149 -13.31 -8.30 15.18
C PRO A 149 -14.42 -7.32 15.50
N VAL A 150 -15.62 -7.62 14.99
CA VAL A 150 -16.85 -6.99 15.44
C VAL A 150 -16.87 -7.12 16.96
N GLN A 151 -16.75 -5.99 17.68
CA GLN A 151 -17.09 -5.97 19.08
C GLN A 151 -18.54 -6.45 19.17
N ARG A 152 -18.75 -7.67 19.67
CA ARG A 152 -20.09 -8.11 20.03
C ARG A 152 -20.54 -7.21 21.17
N THR A 153 -21.24 -6.13 20.85
CA THR A 153 -22.09 -5.44 21.80
C THR A 153 -23.14 -6.45 22.25
N ALA A 154 -22.87 -7.09 23.38
CA ALA A 154 -23.82 -7.91 24.09
C ALA A 154 -24.88 -6.99 24.72
N THR A 155 -25.78 -6.47 23.90
CA THR A 155 -27.00 -5.81 24.38
C THR A 155 -28.11 -6.85 24.45
N LEU A 156 -28.32 -7.34 25.67
CA LEU A 156 -29.56 -7.98 26.10
C LEU A 156 -30.75 -7.06 25.78
N ALA A 157 -31.61 -7.42 24.82
CA ALA A 157 -33.04 -7.06 24.83
C ALA A 157 -33.83 -7.79 23.73
N SER A 158 -34.99 -8.28 24.15
CA SER A 158 -36.08 -8.90 23.42
C SER A 158 -36.70 -8.08 22.28
N GLY A 159 -37.14 -8.77 21.21
CA GLY A 159 -38.43 -8.53 20.57
C GLY A 159 -38.50 -7.58 19.35
N ALA A 160 -38.89 -8.18 18.21
CA ALA A 160 -39.68 -7.63 17.09
C ALA A 160 -39.05 -6.65 16.06
N GLY A 161 -39.20 -7.01 14.77
CA GLY A 161 -39.45 -6.07 13.67
C GLY A 161 -38.30 -5.77 12.69
N HIS A 162 -38.52 -6.09 11.41
CA HIS A 162 -37.70 -5.78 10.20
C HIS A 162 -37.42 -4.28 9.94
N PRO A 163 -36.58 -3.88 8.94
CA PRO A 163 -35.79 -4.69 8.00
C PRO A 163 -34.27 -4.41 8.03
N VAL A 164 -33.53 -5.29 7.36
CA VAL A 164 -32.08 -5.29 7.18
C VAL A 164 -31.63 -4.08 6.36
N ALA A 165 -30.80 -3.22 6.94
CA ALA A 165 -30.01 -2.23 6.21
C ALA A 165 -28.62 -2.84 5.92
N ASP A 166 -28.28 -2.93 4.63
CA ASP A 166 -26.94 -3.28 4.15
C ASP A 166 -25.88 -2.36 4.75
N PRO A 167 -24.83 -2.85 5.40
CA PRO A 167 -23.64 -2.06 5.67
C PRO A 167 -22.69 -2.21 4.47
N ALA A 168 -23.11 -1.70 3.32
CA ALA A 168 -22.22 -1.37 2.22
C ALA A 168 -21.82 0.10 2.36
N GLN A 169 -20.96 0.40 3.34
CA GLN A 169 -20.20 1.65 3.42
C GLN A 169 -19.23 1.60 4.60
N MET A 170 -18.01 2.10 4.36
CA MET A 170 -16.82 2.18 5.23
C MET A 170 -15.80 1.05 4.96
N GLY A 171 -14.57 1.29 4.53
CA GLY A 171 -13.78 2.52 4.42
C GLY A 171 -12.91 2.53 3.16
N GLY A 172 -12.55 3.74 2.74
CA GLY A 172 -11.71 4.00 1.58
C GLY A 172 -10.36 3.30 1.69
N GLY A 173 -9.90 2.75 0.58
CA GLY A 173 -8.52 2.32 0.49
C GLY A 173 -7.63 3.55 0.46
N ALA A 174 -6.58 3.58 1.28
CA ALA A 174 -5.49 4.55 1.14
C ALA A 174 -4.96 4.52 -0.30
N ALA A 175 -5.32 5.53 -1.09
CA ALA A 175 -5.05 5.57 -2.51
C ALA A 175 -3.75 6.32 -2.79
N VAL A 176 -2.78 5.61 -3.37
CA VAL A 176 -1.64 6.27 -4.01
C VAL A 176 -2.03 6.81 -5.39
N ASP A 177 -3.04 6.21 -6.03
CA ASP A 177 -3.54 6.63 -7.35
C ASP A 177 -4.17 8.04 -7.33
N GLU A 178 -4.96 8.40 -6.33
CA GLU A 178 -5.64 9.71 -6.25
C GLU A 178 -4.63 10.88 -6.16
N ALA A 179 -3.50 10.68 -5.49
CA ALA A 179 -2.48 11.71 -5.33
C ALA A 179 -1.66 11.95 -6.63
N TRP A 180 -1.64 10.99 -7.56
CA TRP A 180 -1.05 11.16 -8.88
C TRP A 180 -1.97 11.96 -9.82
N ASP A 181 -3.29 11.77 -9.73
CA ASP A 181 -4.26 12.46 -10.58
C ASP A 181 -4.53 13.91 -10.14
N ALA A 182 -4.40 14.21 -8.84
CA ALA A 182 -4.60 15.57 -8.31
C ALA A 182 -3.54 16.61 -8.76
N ASP A 183 -2.36 16.18 -9.19
CA ASP A 183 -1.24 17.06 -9.59
C ASP A 183 -1.16 17.30 -11.11
N GLN A 184 -2.09 16.75 -11.90
CA GLN A 184 -2.16 16.94 -13.36
C GLN A 184 -2.86 18.25 -13.78
N SER A 185 -2.86 19.27 -12.92
CA SER A 185 -3.31 20.60 -13.35
C SER A 185 -2.34 21.16 -14.38
N PRO A 186 -2.82 21.61 -15.57
CA PRO A 186 -1.94 22.16 -16.59
C PRO A 186 -1.23 23.39 -16.03
N MET A 187 0.09 23.46 -16.20
CA MET A 187 0.87 24.65 -15.87
C MET A 187 0.24 25.87 -16.58
N PRO A 188 0.02 26.99 -15.89
CA PRO A 188 -0.39 28.22 -16.56
C PRO A 188 0.67 28.60 -17.59
N GLN A 189 0.25 28.76 -18.84
CA GLN A 189 1.10 29.37 -19.86
C GLN A 189 1.33 30.82 -19.44
N GLU A 190 2.54 31.13 -18.97
CA GLU A 190 2.96 32.51 -18.74
C GLU A 190 3.02 33.27 -20.09
N PRO A 191 2.70 34.58 -20.09
CA PRO A 191 2.49 35.39 -21.30
C PRO A 191 3.76 35.75 -22.08
#